data_AF-A0A6J5K718-F1
#
_entry.id   AF-A0A6J5K718-F1
#
_cell.length_a   1.000
_cell.length_b   1.000
_cell.length_c   1.000
_cell.angle_alpha   90.00
_cell.angle_beta   90.00
_cell.angle_gamma   90.00
#
_symmetry.space_group_name_H-M   'P 1'
#
loop_
_entity.id
_entity.type
_entity.pdbx_description
1 polymer ?
#
loop_
_entity_poly.entity_id
_entity_poly.type
_entity_poly.pdbx_seq_one_letter_code
_entity_poly.pdbx_strand_id
1 'polypeptide(L)'
;MKTCVIAWKDRGRTAVRKAVRYGLSGLAFFAGSFVFAPSFAQADDWGCQVILCLSNPGGPEQYSECVPPIEKLWRALRHGDPFPSCDFGAGGAQGTFATDTFASSGYCREDLLYWGGPEQSELLCRAFGAINVDIDNQLYTRVWWDVGGPGATITEFYGAGSTQAPYNPTQSAALFLQQMEQQQSGWGGGH
;
A
#
# COMPACT_ATOMS: atom_id res chain seq x y z
N MET A 1 12.77 14.48 72.35
CA MET A 1 12.07 13.93 71.16
C MET A 1 11.70 12.47 71.48
N LYS A 2 10.65 12.23 72.28
CA LYS A 2 9.29 11.79 71.88
C LYS A 2 9.34 10.64 70.85
N THR A 3 9.50 9.38 71.28
CA THR A 3 8.46 8.34 71.60
C THR A 3 7.75 7.80 70.36
N CYS A 4 7.32 6.54 70.25
CA CYS A 4 7.52 5.24 70.90
C CYS A 4 6.54 4.31 70.13
N VAL A 5 6.96 3.10 69.77
CA VAL A 5 6.11 2.05 69.17
C VAL A 5 5.38 1.30 70.29
N ILE A 6 4.15 0.80 70.05
CA ILE A 6 3.40 -0.35 70.67
C ILE A 6 1.91 -0.13 70.27
N ALA A 7 1.27 -0.95 69.41
CA ALA A 7 0.76 -2.32 69.55
C ALA A 7 -0.62 -2.46 70.25
N TRP A 8 -1.33 -3.55 69.90
CA TRP A 8 -2.60 -4.14 70.44
C TRP A 8 -3.90 -3.72 69.73
N LYS A 9 -4.63 -4.58 68.99
CA LYS A 9 -5.28 -5.89 69.25
C LYS A 9 -6.59 -5.82 70.08
N ASP A 10 -7.66 -6.22 69.40
CA ASP A 10 -8.98 -6.76 69.80
C ASP A 10 -9.84 -6.09 70.89
N ARG A 11 -11.09 -5.78 70.47
CA ARG A 11 -12.35 -5.92 71.22
C ARG A 11 -13.48 -5.63 70.22
N GLY A 12 -14.42 -6.53 69.93
CA GLY A 12 -15.18 -7.33 70.88
C GLY A 12 -16.65 -6.95 70.70
N ARG A 13 -17.37 -7.77 69.93
CA ARG A 13 -18.84 -7.90 69.84
C ARG A 13 -19.60 -7.35 71.06
N THR A 14 -20.55 -6.45 70.85
CA THR A 14 -21.84 -6.46 71.59
C THR A 14 -22.91 -5.64 70.87
N ALA A 15 -24.14 -6.15 70.96
CA ALA A 15 -25.43 -5.48 70.75
C ALA A 15 -26.04 -5.48 69.32
N VAL A 16 -26.39 -6.68 68.86
CA VAL A 16 -27.63 -6.92 68.11
C VAL A 16 -28.81 -6.37 68.92
N ARG A 17 -29.58 -5.42 68.37
CA ARG A 17 -31.06 -5.27 68.51
C ARG A 17 -31.52 -3.90 68.01
N LYS A 18 -32.03 -3.89 66.77
CA LYS A 18 -33.17 -3.09 66.24
C LYS A 18 -33.18 -3.37 64.73
N ALA A 19 -33.63 -4.57 64.34
CA ALA A 19 -35.00 -4.78 63.90
C ALA A 19 -35.44 -3.73 62.87
N VAL A 20 -35.12 -4.03 61.60
CA VAL A 20 -36.06 -4.09 60.48
C VAL A 20 -37.38 -3.37 60.74
N ARG A 21 -37.69 -2.36 59.91
CA ARG A 21 -39.02 -2.17 59.31
C ARG A 21 -39.08 -0.92 58.41
N TYR A 22 -39.16 -1.21 57.11
CA TYR A 22 -39.83 -0.47 56.02
C TYR A 22 -39.21 0.82 55.47
N GLY A 23 -38.86 0.77 54.18
CA GLY A 23 -38.62 1.94 53.33
C GLY A 23 -37.81 1.59 52.09
N LEU A 24 -38.46 1.07 51.04
CA LEU A 24 -37.87 0.89 49.70
C LEU A 24 -37.39 2.23 49.11
N SER A 25 -36.24 2.21 48.43
CA SER A 25 -35.92 2.90 47.16
C SER A 25 -34.54 3.57 47.16
N GLY A 26 -33.72 3.20 46.17
CA GLY A 26 -32.49 3.93 45.81
C GLY A 26 -31.32 3.03 45.46
N LEU A 27 -31.38 2.35 44.32
CA LEU A 27 -30.24 1.69 43.70
C LEU A 27 -29.22 2.78 43.32
N ALA A 28 -28.14 2.93 44.09
CA ALA A 28 -27.06 3.86 43.75
C ALA A 28 -26.27 3.28 42.57
N PHE A 29 -26.53 3.82 41.39
CA PHE A 29 -25.85 3.54 40.13
C PHE A 29 -24.39 3.98 40.26
N PHE A 30 -23.46 3.04 40.46
CA PHE A 30 -22.03 3.34 40.27
C PHE A 30 -21.81 3.50 38.76
N ALA A 31 -21.95 4.73 38.26
CA ALA A 31 -21.54 5.12 36.93
C ALA A 31 -20.00 5.02 36.86
N GLY A 32 -19.49 3.86 36.45
CA GLY A 32 -18.09 3.69 36.10
C GLY A 32 -17.79 4.50 34.85
N SER A 33 -17.09 5.62 35.01
CA SER A 33 -16.51 6.36 33.90
C SER A 33 -15.37 5.55 33.29
N PHE A 34 -15.68 4.68 32.33
CA PHE A 34 -14.67 4.14 31.43
C PHE A 34 -14.18 5.30 30.56
N VAL A 35 -12.99 5.79 30.86
CA VAL A 35 -12.26 6.67 29.94
C VAL A 35 -11.83 5.79 28.78
N PHE A 36 -12.62 5.79 27.70
CA PHE A 36 -12.16 5.29 26.41
C PHE A 36 -11.04 6.23 25.96
N ALA A 37 -9.79 5.84 26.20
CA ALA A 37 -8.69 6.47 25.51
C ALA A 37 -8.89 6.23 24.00
N PRO A 38 -8.88 7.25 23.14
CA PRO A 38 -8.88 7.02 21.71
C PRO A 38 -7.64 6.19 21.37
N SER A 39 -7.83 5.04 20.73
CA SER A 39 -6.73 4.39 20.03
C SER A 39 -6.22 5.40 19.01
N PHE A 40 -5.01 5.91 19.20
CA PHE A 40 -4.27 6.52 18.10
C PHE A 40 -3.96 5.38 17.12
N ALA A 41 -4.85 5.16 16.16
CA ALA A 41 -4.50 4.44 14.94
C ALA A 41 -3.49 5.33 14.21
N GLN A 42 -2.21 5.12 14.50
CA GLN A 42 -1.14 5.64 13.65
C GLN A 42 -1.17 4.76 12.40
N ALA A 43 -1.78 5.26 11.33
CA ALA A 43 -1.51 4.69 10.02
C ALA A 43 0.01 4.74 9.82
N ASP A 44 0.62 3.62 9.44
CA ASP A 44 2.02 3.65 9.03
C ASP A 44 2.10 4.58 7.81
N ASP A 45 2.65 5.79 7.99
CA ASP A 45 2.79 6.79 6.93
C ASP A 45 3.62 6.27 5.74
N TRP A 46 4.27 5.12 5.89
CA TRP A 46 5.01 4.43 4.84
C TRP A 46 4.20 4.28 3.53
N GLY A 47 2.93 3.87 3.58
CA GLY A 47 2.12 3.74 2.36
C GLY A 47 1.94 5.07 1.62
N CYS A 48 1.83 6.15 2.38
CA CYS A 48 1.71 7.50 1.83
C CYS A 48 3.05 8.01 1.28
N GLN A 49 4.17 7.69 1.93
CA GLN A 49 5.51 7.94 1.41
C GLN A 49 5.73 7.21 0.09
N VAL A 50 5.31 5.94 0.00
CA VAL A 50 5.40 5.13 -1.22
C VAL A 50 4.65 5.79 -2.37
N ILE A 51 3.38 6.17 -2.18
CA ILE A 51 2.59 6.82 -3.24
C ILE A 51 3.23 8.14 -3.68
N LEU A 52 3.71 8.94 -2.73
CA LEU A 52 4.40 10.20 -3.04
C LEU A 52 5.67 9.96 -3.87
N CYS A 53 6.48 8.98 -3.50
CA CYS A 53 7.72 8.66 -4.18
C CYS A 53 7.47 8.06 -5.58
N LEU A 54 6.50 7.15 -5.72
CA LEU A 54 6.09 6.60 -7.01
C LEU A 54 5.56 7.67 -7.97
N SER A 55 4.94 8.73 -7.44
CA SER A 55 4.45 9.87 -8.23
C SER A 55 5.57 10.71 -8.85
N ASN A 56 6.84 10.49 -8.49
CA ASN A 56 7.94 11.30 -9.00
C ASN A 56 8.26 10.97 -10.48
N PRO A 57 8.18 11.96 -11.40
CA PRO A 57 8.43 11.72 -12.83
C PRO A 57 9.82 11.19 -13.17
N GLY A 58 10.85 11.52 -12.37
CA GLY A 58 12.22 11.06 -12.63
C GLY A 58 12.58 9.72 -11.98
N GLY A 59 11.60 9.04 -11.38
CA GLY A 59 11.75 7.69 -10.83
C GLY A 59 11.49 7.61 -9.33
N PRO A 60 11.10 6.42 -8.85
CA PRO A 60 10.65 6.25 -7.47
C PRO A 60 11.76 6.48 -6.45
N GLU A 61 13.04 6.31 -6.83
CA GLU A 61 14.20 6.45 -5.93
C GLU A 61 15.12 7.64 -6.30
N GLN A 62 14.66 8.57 -7.14
CA GLN A 62 15.49 9.73 -7.54
C GLN A 62 15.94 10.58 -6.34
N TYR A 63 15.08 10.71 -5.33
CA TYR A 63 15.37 11.43 -4.10
C TYR A 63 15.79 10.44 -3.01
N SER A 64 16.80 10.81 -2.23
CA SER A 64 17.37 9.96 -1.17
C SER A 64 16.36 9.55 -0.11
N GLU A 65 15.39 10.42 0.18
CA GLU A 65 14.30 10.20 1.12
C GLU A 65 13.33 9.12 0.64
N CYS A 66 13.29 8.88 -0.67
CA CYS A 66 12.46 7.87 -1.29
C CYS A 66 13.13 6.50 -1.39
N VAL A 67 14.45 6.40 -1.25
CA VAL A 67 15.17 5.11 -1.32
C VAL A 67 14.67 4.13 -0.24
N PRO A 68 14.66 4.46 1.07
CA PRO A 68 14.21 3.50 2.08
C PRO A 68 12.75 3.02 1.95
N PRO A 69 11.73 3.90 1.74
CA PRO A 69 10.35 3.44 1.64
C PRO A 69 10.11 2.62 0.37
N ILE A 70 10.79 2.92 -0.74
CA ILE A 70 10.64 2.19 -1.99
C ILE A 70 11.39 0.85 -1.96
N GLU A 71 12.59 0.77 -1.39
CA GLU A 71 13.25 -0.52 -1.17
C GLU A 71 12.43 -1.44 -0.25
N LYS A 72 11.74 -0.87 0.75
CA LYS A 72 10.77 -1.60 1.58
C LYS A 72 9.59 -2.10 0.75
N LEU A 73 9.08 -1.30 -0.19
CA LEU A 73 8.03 -1.71 -1.13
C LEU A 73 8.48 -2.88 -2.00
N TRP A 74 9.63 -2.79 -2.66
CA TRP A 74 10.12 -3.88 -3.53
C TRP A 74 10.30 -5.19 -2.78
N ARG A 75 10.77 -5.13 -1.53
CA ARG A 75 10.88 -6.32 -0.69
C ARG A 75 9.50 -6.92 -0.39
N ALA A 76 8.54 -6.09 0.00
CA ALA A 76 7.17 -6.52 0.30
C ALA A 76 6.51 -7.18 -0.92
N LEU A 77 6.53 -6.51 -2.09
CA LEU A 77 5.93 -7.06 -3.31
C LEU A 77 6.58 -8.37 -3.77
N ARG A 78 7.90 -8.50 -3.63
CA ARG A 78 8.60 -9.77 -3.92
C ARG A 78 8.23 -10.90 -2.96
N HIS A 79 7.80 -10.60 -1.74
CA HIS A 79 7.27 -11.59 -0.81
C HIS A 79 5.78 -11.92 -1.05
N GLY A 80 5.13 -11.23 -1.99
CA GLY A 80 3.70 -11.36 -2.24
C GLY A 80 2.84 -10.62 -1.22
N ASP A 81 3.43 -9.70 -0.46
CA ASP A 81 2.68 -8.82 0.43
C ASP A 81 1.79 -7.87 -0.40
N PRO A 82 0.61 -7.49 0.10
CA PRO A 82 -0.24 -6.52 -0.58
C PRO A 82 0.44 -5.16 -0.68
N PHE A 83 0.07 -4.39 -1.71
CA PHE A 83 0.48 -3.00 -1.85
C PHE A 83 0.08 -2.20 -0.59
N PRO A 84 0.97 -1.32 -0.05
CA PRO A 84 0.70 -0.63 1.21
C PRO A 84 -0.48 0.33 1.10
N SER A 85 -1.34 0.31 2.11
CA SER A 85 -2.46 1.25 2.23
C SER A 85 -1.99 2.62 2.70
N CYS A 86 -2.66 3.68 2.25
CA CYS A 86 -2.48 5.04 2.72
C CYS A 86 -3.85 5.68 3.00
N ASP A 87 -4.05 6.23 4.20
CA ASP A 87 -5.35 6.80 4.61
C ASP A 87 -5.70 8.10 3.85
N PHE A 88 -4.73 8.77 3.24
CA PHE A 88 -5.00 9.86 2.28
C PHE A 88 -5.71 9.35 1.02
N GLY A 89 -5.52 8.08 0.64
CA GLY A 89 -6.20 7.42 -0.48
C GLY A 89 -7.52 6.73 -0.11
N ALA A 90 -7.82 6.60 1.19
CA ALA A 90 -9.05 5.98 1.69
C ALA A 90 -10.13 6.99 2.15
N GLY A 91 -9.83 8.30 2.28
CA GLY A 91 -10.79 9.21 2.93
C GLY A 91 -10.58 10.73 2.84
N GLY A 92 -10.01 11.31 1.76
CA GLY A 92 -9.86 12.78 1.70
C GLY A 92 -9.74 13.43 0.32
N ALA A 93 -9.06 12.80 -0.64
CA ALA A 93 -9.11 13.17 -2.05
C ALA A 93 -9.79 12.02 -2.80
N GLN A 94 -11.03 12.22 -3.25
CA GLN A 94 -11.74 11.21 -4.03
C GLN A 94 -10.91 10.90 -5.29
N GLY A 95 -10.24 9.74 -5.34
CA GLY A 95 -9.58 9.27 -6.55
C GLY A 95 -8.04 9.25 -6.57
N THR A 96 -7.34 9.54 -5.47
CA THR A 96 -5.88 9.34 -5.41
C THR A 96 -5.53 7.98 -4.81
N PHE A 97 -4.94 7.10 -5.59
CA PHE A 97 -4.58 5.74 -5.15
C PHE A 97 -3.44 5.16 -6.00
N ALA A 98 -2.90 4.03 -5.56
CA ALA A 98 -1.95 3.27 -6.36
C ALA A 98 -2.36 1.79 -6.40
N THR A 99 -2.10 1.14 -7.54
CA THR A 99 -2.39 -0.29 -7.76
C THR A 99 -1.20 -0.97 -8.39
N ASP A 100 -0.76 -2.08 -7.80
CA ASP A 100 0.23 -2.98 -8.40
C ASP A 100 -0.48 -4.05 -9.23
N THR A 101 0.03 -4.32 -10.42
CA THR A 101 -0.44 -5.38 -11.32
C THR A 101 0.76 -6.19 -11.78
N PHE A 102 0.76 -7.49 -11.54
CA PHE A 102 1.80 -8.38 -12.06
C PHE A 102 1.82 -8.35 -13.59
N ALA A 103 3.03 -8.22 -14.14
CA ALA A 103 3.23 -8.12 -15.57
C ALA A 103 3.15 -9.50 -16.21
N SER A 104 2.62 -9.54 -17.43
CA SER A 104 2.52 -10.74 -18.26
C SER A 104 2.41 -10.31 -19.72
N SER A 105 2.34 -11.25 -20.67
CA SER A 105 1.98 -10.89 -22.04
C SER A 105 0.64 -10.15 -22.15
N GLY A 106 -0.29 -10.38 -21.22
CA GLY A 106 -1.58 -9.69 -21.16
C GLY A 106 -1.56 -8.32 -20.47
N TYR A 107 -0.43 -7.90 -19.89
CA TYR A 107 -0.24 -6.57 -19.29
C TYR A 107 1.26 -6.25 -19.28
N CYS A 108 1.74 -5.58 -20.33
CA CYS A 108 3.17 -5.23 -20.48
C CYS A 108 3.36 -3.95 -21.28
N ARG A 109 4.53 -3.33 -21.17
CA ARG A 109 4.98 -2.30 -22.10
C ARG A 109 5.52 -2.95 -23.38
N GLU A 110 5.22 -2.37 -24.54
CA GLU A 110 5.55 -2.97 -25.85
C GLU A 110 7.04 -3.28 -26.00
N ASP A 111 7.93 -2.39 -25.55
CA ASP A 111 9.39 -2.58 -25.65
C ASP A 111 9.95 -3.55 -24.60
N LEU A 112 9.13 -3.99 -23.64
CA LEU A 112 9.49 -4.99 -22.63
C LEU A 112 8.98 -6.39 -22.99
N LEU A 113 8.17 -6.52 -24.05
CA LEU A 113 7.74 -7.81 -24.58
C LEU A 113 8.90 -8.51 -25.30
N TYR A 114 9.03 -9.82 -25.07
CA TYR A 114 10.02 -10.64 -25.74
C TYR A 114 9.57 -12.10 -25.85
N TRP A 115 10.10 -12.81 -26.84
CA TRP A 115 9.91 -14.25 -26.97
C TRP A 115 10.86 -15.00 -26.04
N GLY A 116 10.32 -15.93 -25.26
CA GLY A 116 11.05 -16.73 -24.29
C GLY A 116 10.34 -18.06 -24.01
N GLY A 117 10.61 -18.62 -22.83
CA GLY A 117 10.18 -19.99 -22.50
C GLY A 117 11.09 -21.07 -23.10
N PRO A 118 10.80 -22.36 -22.86
CA PRO A 118 11.68 -23.48 -23.26
C PRO A 118 11.99 -23.54 -24.76
N GLU A 119 11.05 -23.08 -25.60
CA GLU A 119 11.14 -23.13 -27.06
C GLU A 119 11.15 -21.75 -27.74
N GLN A 120 11.31 -20.65 -26.98
CA GLN A 120 11.13 -19.28 -27.49
C GLN A 120 9.77 -19.04 -28.16
N SER A 121 8.74 -19.77 -27.73
CA SER A 121 7.38 -19.74 -28.27
C SER A 121 6.39 -19.02 -27.36
N GLU A 122 6.84 -18.54 -26.20
CA GLU A 122 6.02 -17.81 -25.25
C GLU A 122 6.36 -16.33 -25.29
N LEU A 123 5.35 -15.49 -25.44
CA LEU A 123 5.51 -14.05 -25.27
C LEU A 123 5.52 -13.73 -23.76
N LEU A 124 6.58 -13.12 -23.29
CA LEU A 124 6.81 -12.79 -21.88
C LEU A 124 7.05 -11.29 -21.71
N CYS A 125 6.85 -10.79 -20.48
CA CYS A 125 7.18 -9.43 -20.11
C CYS A 125 8.50 -9.39 -19.33
N ARG A 126 9.36 -8.41 -19.63
CA ARG A 126 10.64 -8.24 -18.94
C ARG A 126 10.50 -7.61 -17.54
N ALA A 127 9.42 -6.87 -17.30
CA ALA A 127 9.08 -6.38 -15.97
C ALA A 127 8.44 -7.49 -15.12
N PHE A 128 8.56 -7.37 -13.80
CA PHE A 128 7.84 -8.24 -12.88
C PHE A 128 6.41 -7.74 -12.63
N GLY A 129 6.23 -6.43 -12.57
CA GLY A 129 4.94 -5.78 -12.39
C GLY A 129 4.95 -4.33 -12.83
N ALA A 130 3.78 -3.71 -12.76
CA ALA A 130 3.60 -2.28 -12.97
C ALA A 130 2.69 -1.70 -11.88
N ILE A 131 3.12 -0.59 -11.31
CA ILE A 131 2.33 0.18 -10.35
C ILE A 131 1.78 1.41 -11.06
N ASN A 132 0.46 1.52 -11.13
CA ASN A 132 -0.21 2.75 -11.58
C ASN A 132 -0.49 3.61 -10.35
N VAL A 133 -0.08 4.87 -10.41
CA VAL A 133 -0.51 5.89 -9.46
C VAL A 133 -1.50 6.82 -10.16
N ASP A 134 -2.70 6.90 -9.60
CA ASP A 134 -3.76 7.78 -10.03
C ASP A 134 -3.86 8.96 -9.05
N ILE A 135 -4.01 10.17 -9.58
CA ILE A 135 -4.29 11.40 -8.82
C ILE A 135 -5.58 11.97 -9.39
N ASP A 136 -6.56 12.23 -8.54
CA ASP A 136 -7.90 12.70 -8.94
C ASP A 136 -8.54 11.83 -10.05
N ASN A 137 -8.42 10.50 -9.92
CA ASN A 137 -8.90 9.51 -10.88
C ASN A 137 -8.26 9.61 -12.28
N GLN A 138 -7.10 10.24 -12.41
CA GLN A 138 -6.33 10.29 -13.64
C GLN A 138 -4.98 9.60 -13.44
N LEU A 139 -4.62 8.72 -14.37
CA LEU A 139 -3.30 8.08 -14.38
C LEU A 139 -2.23 9.18 -14.40
N TYR A 140 -1.40 9.22 -13.36
CA TYR A 140 -0.37 10.22 -13.17
C TYR A 140 1.01 9.67 -13.47
N THR A 141 1.34 8.49 -12.93
CA THR A 141 2.55 7.74 -13.26
C THR A 141 2.25 6.26 -13.39
N ARG A 142 3.05 5.57 -14.21
CA ARG A 142 3.16 4.11 -14.20
C ARG A 142 4.60 3.71 -14.01
N VAL A 143 4.88 2.90 -13.00
CA VAL A 143 6.23 2.42 -12.70
C VAL A 143 6.29 0.93 -12.99
N TRP A 144 7.00 0.54 -14.04
CA TRP A 144 7.38 -0.85 -14.29
C TRP A 144 8.55 -1.19 -13.39
N TRP A 145 8.44 -2.28 -12.62
CA TRP A 145 9.44 -2.64 -11.62
C TRP A 145 10.05 -4.03 -11.87
N ASP A 146 11.25 -4.20 -11.35
CA ASP A 146 12.15 -5.33 -11.60
C ASP A 146 12.33 -5.65 -13.09
N VAL A 147 12.56 -4.62 -13.91
CA VAL A 147 12.73 -4.72 -15.37
C VAL A 147 14.04 -5.43 -15.71
N GLY A 148 13.96 -6.71 -16.03
CA GLY A 148 15.12 -7.53 -16.39
C GLY A 148 15.98 -7.94 -15.19
N GLY A 149 15.51 -7.67 -13.97
CA GLY A 149 16.18 -8.04 -12.73
C GLY A 149 15.82 -7.12 -11.56
N PRO A 150 16.19 -7.47 -10.33
CA PRO A 150 15.82 -6.73 -9.12
C PRO A 150 16.27 -5.26 -9.13
N GLY A 151 15.39 -4.34 -8.79
CA GLY A 151 15.66 -2.91 -8.57
C GLY A 151 15.66 -2.04 -9.82
N ALA A 152 15.62 -2.61 -11.03
CA ALA A 152 15.50 -1.83 -12.25
C ALA A 152 14.05 -1.36 -12.45
N THR A 153 13.85 -0.04 -12.62
CA THR A 153 12.52 0.54 -12.84
C THR A 153 12.46 1.39 -14.10
N ILE A 154 11.30 1.40 -14.76
CA ILE A 154 10.97 2.36 -15.82
C ILE A 154 9.74 3.15 -15.37
N THR A 155 9.87 4.47 -15.31
CA THR A 155 8.78 5.38 -14.94
C THR A 155 8.23 6.06 -16.18
N GLU A 156 6.92 5.89 -16.38
CA GLU A 156 6.12 6.61 -17.35
C GLU A 156 5.37 7.72 -16.61
N PHE A 157 5.45 8.95 -17.11
CA PHE A 157 4.81 10.10 -16.50
C PHE A 157 3.72 10.67 -17.42
N TYR A 158 2.54 10.90 -16.87
CA TYR A 158 1.33 11.33 -17.58
C TYR A 158 0.73 12.62 -17.02
N GLY A 159 1.34 13.20 -15.99
CA GLY A 159 0.89 14.44 -15.39
C GLY A 159 1.10 15.68 -16.27
N ALA A 160 0.73 16.84 -15.73
CA ALA A 160 0.86 18.12 -16.43
C ALA A 160 2.30 18.37 -16.92
N GLY A 161 2.41 18.73 -18.20
CA GLY A 161 3.70 18.96 -18.87
C GLY A 161 4.32 17.73 -19.53
N SER A 162 3.74 16.54 -19.35
CA SER A 162 4.15 15.36 -20.12
C SER A 162 3.64 15.45 -21.57
N THR A 163 4.46 14.99 -22.52
CA THR A 163 4.06 14.75 -23.91
C THR A 163 3.66 13.30 -24.16
N GLN A 164 3.75 12.44 -23.15
CA GLN A 164 3.47 11.02 -23.27
C GLN A 164 1.96 10.77 -23.22
N ALA A 165 1.42 10.11 -24.25
CA ALA A 165 0.02 9.72 -24.28
C ALA A 165 -0.18 8.43 -23.46
N PRO A 166 -1.17 8.37 -22.55
CA PRO A 166 -1.56 7.13 -21.90
C PRO A 166 -1.95 6.05 -22.92
N TYR A 167 -1.50 4.82 -22.68
CA TYR A 167 -1.88 3.65 -23.45
C TYR A 167 -2.34 2.53 -22.51
N ASN A 168 -3.05 1.55 -23.07
CA ASN A 168 -3.51 0.37 -22.35
C ASN A 168 -2.52 -0.80 -22.51
N PRO A 169 -1.80 -1.21 -21.45
CA PRO A 169 -0.85 -2.32 -21.52
C PRO A 169 -1.44 -3.67 -21.89
N THR A 170 -2.77 -3.83 -21.81
CA THR A 170 -3.42 -5.08 -22.23
C THR A 170 -3.49 -5.26 -23.74
N GLN A 171 -3.25 -4.19 -24.50
CA GLN A 171 -3.24 -4.24 -25.98
C GLN A 171 -1.84 -4.46 -26.55
N SER A 172 -0.80 -4.29 -25.74
CA SER A 172 0.60 -4.27 -26.20
C SER A 172 1.04 -5.58 -26.86
N ALA A 173 0.56 -6.75 -26.41
CA ALA A 173 0.87 -8.01 -27.10
C ALA A 173 0.30 -8.08 -28.53
N ALA A 174 -0.93 -7.62 -28.74
CA ALA A 174 -1.53 -7.61 -30.07
C ALA A 174 -0.77 -6.65 -31.01
N LEU A 175 -0.40 -5.47 -30.51
CA LEU A 175 0.38 -4.48 -31.26
C LEU A 175 1.78 -4.99 -31.61
N PHE A 176 2.46 -5.65 -30.66
CA PHE A 176 3.76 -6.26 -30.87
C PHE A 176 3.74 -7.31 -31.99
N LEU A 177 2.74 -8.21 -31.99
CA LEU A 177 2.59 -9.24 -33.02
C LEU A 177 2.31 -8.63 -34.41
N GLN A 178 1.43 -7.63 -34.49
CA GLN A 178 1.14 -6.92 -35.73
C GLN A 178 2.39 -6.25 -36.34
N GLN A 179 3.21 -5.62 -35.50
CA GLN A 179 4.46 -4.99 -35.96
C GLN A 179 5.44 -6.02 -36.54
N MET A 180 5.55 -7.21 -35.94
CA MET A 180 6.43 -8.26 -36.46
C MET A 180 5.96 -8.81 -37.82
N GLU A 181 4.66 -9.03 -38.00
CA GLU A 181 4.09 -9.47 -39.29
C GLU A 181 4.35 -8.45 -40.41
N GLN A 182 4.24 -7.16 -40.09
CA GLN A 182 4.55 -6.08 -41.02
C GLN A 182 6.04 -6.07 -41.40
N GLN A 183 6.94 -6.32 -40.45
CA GLN A 183 8.36 -6.43 -40.74
C GLN A 183 8.68 -7.64 -41.62
N GLN A 184 8.08 -8.80 -41.36
CA GLN A 184 8.29 -10.00 -42.18
C GLN A 184 7.76 -9.84 -43.61
N SER A 185 6.58 -9.23 -43.78
CA SER A 185 6.01 -8.96 -45.10
C SER A 185 6.79 -7.90 -45.89
N GLY A 186 7.44 -6.96 -45.22
CA GLY A 186 8.31 -5.95 -45.86
C GLY A 186 9.62 -6.52 -46.42
N TRP A 187 10.11 -7.65 -45.91
CA TRP A 187 11.37 -8.29 -46.37
C TRP A 187 11.16 -9.37 -47.45
N GLY A 188 9.93 -9.81 -47.69
CA GLY A 188 9.60 -10.81 -48.71
C GLY A 188 9.47 -10.28 -50.14
N GLY A 189 9.69 -8.98 -50.37
CA GLY A 189 9.54 -8.31 -51.67
C GLY A 189 10.88 -8.05 -52.37
N GLY A 190 11.60 -9.10 -52.75
CA GLY A 190 12.82 -9.00 -53.55
C GLY A 190 12.97 -10.22 -54.46
N HIS A 191 12.63 -10.05 -55.74
CA HIS A 191 12.94 -10.98 -56.83
C HIS A 191 14.42 -10.95 -57.19
#